data_AF-A0A2V6T8A0-F1
#
_entry.id   AF-A0A2V6T8A0-F1
#
_cell.length_a   1.000
_cell.length_b   1.000
_cell.length_c   1.000
_cell.angle_alpha   90.00
_cell.angle_beta   90.00
_cell.angle_gamma   90.00
#
_symmetry.space_group_name_H-M   'P 1'
#
loop_
_entity.id
_entity.type
_entity.pdbx_description
1 polymer ?
#
loop_
_entity_poly.entity_id
_entity_poly.type
_entity_poly.pdbx_seq_one_letter_code
_entity_poly.pdbx_strand_id
1 'polypeptide(L)'
;MRRAAGPGQAATADRPRGHGPRDNDAVGTRDDRGGTAAQARWYAAVDVGGTWLRVLAERPGGGRRRLLGPAPTLPTLPARLGRAWRAWRLRPDDVSALVVATRGVWTPAERGAATRRFRRLADRVHVLPDVEAAYLGALGDRPGVLVLAGTGAIALARDHRGRFARAGGLGPLLGDDGSAFWIGREWLRARIVGAGAGRERALAAARRLAVAPAPAARIARLAPEILRRARAGDRLSRQVVARGQAALGALVVAAARALRLTPPVAVSWAGGLLVDPVFRAGVWRAARRRGLRLRPYPPREPPLAAALALAARLAHRPRDPGDRETGRVPAPIPRRTAARRRTARRSAAPAARGPAGARGRSTSRAPTAF
;
A
#
# COMPACT_ATOMS: atom_id res chain seq x y z
N MET A 1 -61.61 -7.64 34.20
CA MET A 1 -62.27 -8.01 35.47
C MET A 1 -62.52 -9.51 35.45
N ARG A 2 -61.98 -10.26 36.44
CA ARG A 2 -62.21 -11.69 36.76
C ARG A 2 -61.72 -12.73 35.71
N ARG A 3 -60.70 -13.55 36.02
CA ARG A 3 -60.66 -14.78 36.87
C ARG A 3 -61.52 -15.91 36.27
N ALA A 4 -61.17 -17.20 36.31
CA ALA A 4 -60.01 -17.97 36.76
C ALA A 4 -60.37 -19.47 36.57
N ALA A 5 -59.36 -20.34 36.71
CA ALA A 5 -59.43 -21.75 37.14
C ALA A 5 -60.07 -22.75 36.13
N GLY A 6 -59.59 -23.98 35.98
CA GLY A 6 -58.79 -24.85 36.85
C GLY A 6 -59.01 -26.32 36.42
N PRO A 7 -58.48 -27.32 37.15
CA PRO A 7 -57.60 -28.36 36.59
C PRO A 7 -58.08 -29.83 36.78
N GLY A 8 -57.30 -30.80 36.30
CA GLY A 8 -57.29 -32.22 36.76
C GLY A 8 -56.16 -32.99 36.06
N GLN A 9 -55.04 -33.35 36.73
CA GLN A 9 -54.78 -34.55 37.55
C GLN A 9 -55.20 -35.87 36.85
N ALA A 10 -54.30 -36.76 36.37
CA ALA A 10 -53.25 -37.58 36.99
C ALA A 10 -53.73 -39.00 37.39
N ALA A 11 -53.15 -40.05 36.77
CA ALA A 11 -52.96 -41.45 37.25
C ALA A 11 -52.36 -42.28 36.08
N THR A 12 -51.11 -42.75 36.08
CA THR A 12 -50.46 -43.91 36.75
C THR A 12 -51.00 -45.30 36.39
N ALA A 13 -50.15 -46.09 35.70
CA ALA A 13 -49.97 -47.56 35.71
C ALA A 13 -49.18 -47.93 34.44
N ASP A 14 -48.31 -48.93 34.32
CA ASP A 14 -47.55 -49.81 35.20
C ASP A 14 -46.53 -50.51 34.25
N ARG A 15 -45.36 -50.93 34.74
CA ARG A 15 -44.33 -51.66 33.95
C ARG A 15 -44.42 -53.16 34.22
N PRO A 16 -43.90 -53.99 33.31
CA PRO A 16 -42.66 -54.76 33.62
C PRO A 16 -41.78 -54.98 32.36
N ARG A 17 -40.58 -55.56 32.31
CA ARG A 17 -39.36 -55.82 33.13
C ARG A 17 -38.36 -56.49 32.15
N GLY A 18 -37.04 -56.35 32.40
CA GLY A 18 -35.94 -57.15 31.81
C GLY A 18 -34.63 -56.34 31.68
N HIS A 19 -33.67 -56.35 32.63
CA HIS A 19 -32.51 -57.27 32.83
C HIS A 19 -31.67 -57.47 31.56
N GLY A 20 -30.37 -57.17 31.44
CA GLY A 20 -29.26 -56.66 32.30
C GLY A 20 -28.05 -56.35 31.36
N PRO A 21 -26.75 -56.40 31.75
CA PRO A 21 -26.11 -56.18 33.05
C PRO A 21 -25.18 -54.93 33.06
N ARG A 22 -24.63 -54.64 34.23
CA ARG A 22 -23.60 -53.60 34.50
C ARG A 22 -22.22 -54.21 34.34
N ASP A 23 -21.27 -53.45 33.80
CA ASP A 23 -19.85 -53.54 34.16
C ASP A 23 -19.27 -52.12 34.21
N ASN A 24 -18.49 -51.91 35.27
CA ASN A 24 -17.85 -50.66 35.61
C ASN A 24 -16.39 -51.04 35.89
N ASP A 25 -15.48 -50.73 34.96
CA ASP A 25 -14.05 -50.74 35.24
C ASP A 25 -13.37 -49.63 34.44
N ALA A 26 -12.66 -48.79 35.20
CA ALA A 26 -11.88 -47.67 34.73
C ALA A 26 -10.46 -48.12 34.36
N VAL A 27 -10.03 -47.87 33.13
CA VAL A 27 -8.61 -47.61 32.83
C VAL A 27 -8.54 -46.52 31.76
N GLY A 28 -7.88 -45.42 32.10
CA GLY A 28 -7.75 -44.26 31.26
C GLY A 28 -6.90 -44.51 30.03
N THR A 29 -7.42 -44.08 28.88
CA THR A 29 -6.59 -43.54 27.80
C THR A 29 -7.05 -42.10 27.58
N ARG A 30 -6.29 -41.15 28.15
CA ARG A 30 -6.34 -39.75 27.71
C ARG A 30 -5.95 -39.76 26.23
N ASP A 31 -6.95 -39.70 25.36
CA ASP A 31 -6.74 -39.26 23.99
C ASP A 31 -6.45 -37.75 24.08
N ASP A 32 -5.16 -37.40 24.05
CA ASP A 32 -4.61 -36.05 24.01
C ASP A 32 -4.98 -35.34 22.69
N ARG A 33 -6.28 -35.16 22.45
CA ARG A 33 -6.81 -34.20 21.48
C ARG A 33 -7.05 -32.84 22.13
N GLY A 34 -6.15 -32.47 23.04
CA GLY A 34 -5.98 -31.12 23.59
C GLY A 34 -5.33 -30.14 22.60
N GLY A 35 -5.62 -30.27 21.30
CA GLY A 35 -5.39 -29.20 20.34
C GLY A 35 -6.50 -28.17 20.52
N THR A 36 -6.39 -27.32 21.55
CA THR A 36 -7.30 -26.18 21.71
C THR A 36 -7.41 -25.46 20.38
N ALA A 37 -8.63 -25.40 19.84
CA ALA A 37 -8.95 -24.53 18.73
C ALA A 37 -8.56 -23.11 19.16
N ALA A 38 -7.37 -22.66 18.77
CA ALA A 38 -6.94 -21.29 18.95
C ALA A 38 -8.04 -20.46 18.30
N GLN A 39 -8.89 -19.83 19.12
CA GLN A 39 -10.01 -19.03 18.64
C GLN A 39 -9.47 -18.16 17.52
N ALA A 40 -10.04 -18.28 16.33
CA ALA A 40 -9.59 -17.51 15.18
C ALA A 40 -9.70 -16.03 15.56
N ARG A 41 -8.59 -15.39 15.91
CA ARG A 41 -8.57 -13.99 16.34
C ARG A 41 -8.63 -13.10 15.13
N TRP A 42 -9.21 -11.92 15.31
CA TRP A 42 -9.32 -10.93 14.25
C TRP A 42 -7.93 -10.38 13.92
N TYR A 43 -7.75 -9.96 12.67
CA TYR A 43 -6.69 -9.06 12.26
C TYR A 43 -7.31 -7.89 11.51
N ALA A 44 -6.70 -6.73 11.61
CA ALA A 44 -7.27 -5.50 11.08
C ALA A 44 -6.24 -4.65 10.35
N ALA A 45 -6.72 -3.92 9.35
CA ALA A 45 -5.97 -2.90 8.64
C ALA A 45 -6.73 -1.58 8.63
N VAL A 46 -5.96 -0.50 8.69
CA VAL A 46 -6.44 0.87 8.67
C VAL A 46 -5.68 1.62 7.58
N ASP A 47 -6.40 2.33 6.71
CA ASP A 47 -5.86 3.29 5.75
C ASP A 47 -6.44 4.67 6.10
N VAL A 48 -5.58 5.56 6.60
CA VAL A 48 -5.94 6.95 6.89
C VAL A 48 -5.21 7.88 5.92
N GLY A 49 -5.91 8.23 4.85
CA GLY A 49 -5.46 9.23 3.89
C GLY A 49 -5.78 10.65 4.34
N GLY A 50 -5.60 11.63 3.44
CA GLY A 50 -5.92 13.04 3.73
C GLY A 50 -7.42 13.39 3.74
N THR A 51 -8.31 12.44 3.45
CA THR A 51 -9.76 12.69 3.33
C THR A 51 -10.59 11.58 3.94
N TRP A 52 -10.20 10.33 3.71
CA TRP A 52 -10.96 9.16 4.13
C TRP A 52 -10.17 8.30 5.11
N LEU A 53 -10.85 7.84 6.14
CA LEU A 53 -10.50 6.70 6.98
C LEU A 53 -11.19 5.46 6.42
N ARG A 54 -10.43 4.41 6.20
CA ARG A 54 -10.95 3.08 5.87
C ARG A 54 -10.40 2.07 6.86
N VAL A 55 -11.26 1.22 7.39
CA VAL A 55 -10.87 0.13 8.28
C VAL A 55 -11.49 -1.15 7.77
N LEU A 56 -10.71 -2.21 7.80
CA LEU A 56 -11.14 -3.56 7.49
C LEU A 56 -10.60 -4.50 8.55
N ALA A 57 -11.46 -5.31 9.15
CA ALA A 57 -11.09 -6.38 10.06
C ALA A 57 -11.67 -7.70 9.57
N GLU A 58 -10.87 -8.75 9.62
CA GLU A 58 -11.23 -10.09 9.17
C GLU A 58 -10.82 -11.14 10.21
N ARG A 59 -11.52 -12.27 10.18
CA ARG A 59 -11.29 -13.42 11.05
C ARG A 59 -11.14 -14.69 10.21
N PRO A 60 -10.13 -15.54 10.47
CA PRO A 60 -10.04 -16.85 9.84
C PRO A 60 -11.31 -17.67 10.05
N GLY A 61 -11.77 -18.40 9.02
CA GLY A 61 -13.01 -19.18 9.09
C GLY A 61 -14.31 -18.38 9.00
N GLY A 62 -14.23 -17.06 8.78
CA GLY A 62 -15.39 -16.22 8.48
C GLY A 62 -15.60 -15.08 9.47
N GLY A 63 -15.94 -13.91 8.92
CA GLY A 63 -16.17 -12.67 9.66
C GLY A 63 -15.45 -11.50 9.00
N ARG A 64 -16.22 -10.47 8.64
CA ARG A 64 -15.69 -9.25 8.03
C ARG A 64 -16.37 -8.03 8.60
N ARG A 65 -15.60 -7.04 9.04
CA ARG A 65 -16.10 -5.76 9.54
C ARG A 65 -15.41 -4.62 8.81
N ARG A 66 -16.16 -3.56 8.51
CA ARG A 66 -15.66 -2.42 7.73
C ARG A 66 -16.15 -1.11 8.32
N LEU A 67 -15.26 -0.13 8.34
CA LEU A 67 -15.58 1.27 8.62
C LEU A 67 -15.11 2.13 7.45
N LEU A 68 -15.97 3.06 7.03
CA LEU A 68 -15.62 4.15 6.14
C LEU A 68 -16.07 5.46 6.78
N GLY A 69 -15.23 6.48 6.78
CA GLY A 69 -15.59 7.79 7.30
C GLY A 69 -14.54 8.85 6.99
N PRO A 70 -14.74 10.10 7.43
CA PRO A 70 -13.74 11.14 7.27
C PRO A 70 -12.45 10.78 8.02
N ALA A 71 -11.31 11.12 7.45
CA ALA A 71 -10.00 10.92 8.06
C ALA A 71 -9.87 11.76 9.35
N PRO A 72 -9.65 11.15 10.52
CA PRO A 72 -9.31 11.89 11.73
C PRO A 72 -7.82 12.29 11.71
N THR A 73 -7.41 13.12 12.67
CA THR A 73 -5.99 13.34 12.94
C THR A 73 -5.37 12.09 13.59
N LEU A 74 -4.07 11.89 13.42
CA LEU A 74 -3.39 10.73 14.01
C LEU A 74 -3.58 10.60 15.55
N PRO A 75 -3.57 11.69 16.35
CA PRO A 75 -3.84 11.60 17.78
C PRO A 75 -5.25 11.14 18.14
N THR A 76 -6.25 11.43 17.31
CA THR A 76 -7.67 11.08 17.58
C THR A 76 -8.09 9.73 16.99
N LEU A 77 -7.26 9.15 16.11
CA LEU A 77 -7.51 7.87 15.46
C LEU A 77 -7.65 6.69 16.45
N PRO A 78 -6.82 6.52 17.50
CA PRO A 78 -7.00 5.41 18.45
C PRO A 78 -8.39 5.38 19.11
N ALA A 79 -8.91 6.54 19.52
CA ALA A 79 -10.26 6.64 20.10
C ALA A 79 -11.35 6.31 19.07
N ARG A 80 -11.18 6.71 17.80
CA ARG A 80 -12.07 6.35 16.69
C ARG A 80 -12.11 4.84 16.46
N LEU A 81 -10.95 4.18 16.48
CA LEU A 81 -10.84 2.72 16.34
C LEU A 81 -11.43 1.99 17.55
N GLY A 82 -11.16 2.46 18.78
CA GLY A 82 -11.74 1.87 19.99
C GLY A 82 -13.27 1.94 20.03
N ARG A 83 -13.89 3.00 19.49
CA ARG A 83 -15.35 3.05 19.28
C ARG A 83 -15.82 2.01 18.26
N ALA A 84 -15.09 1.84 17.16
CA ALA A 84 -15.43 0.84 16.16
C ALA A 84 -15.32 -0.59 16.72
N TRP A 85 -14.31 -0.87 17.54
CA TRP A 85 -14.13 -2.19 18.16
C TRP A 85 -15.31 -2.52 19.08
N ARG A 86 -15.71 -1.57 19.94
CA ARG A 86 -16.90 -1.70 20.78
C ARG A 86 -18.18 -1.92 19.97
N ALA A 87 -18.38 -1.15 18.90
CA ALA A 87 -19.54 -1.32 18.02
C ALA A 87 -19.55 -2.69 17.32
N TRP A 88 -18.37 -3.27 17.07
CA TRP A 88 -18.21 -4.62 16.51
C TRP A 88 -18.16 -5.73 17.56
N ARG A 89 -18.35 -5.38 18.85
CA ARG A 89 -18.24 -6.30 19.99
C ARG A 89 -16.89 -7.01 20.05
N LEU A 90 -15.81 -6.30 19.69
CA LEU A 90 -14.43 -6.77 19.77
C LEU A 90 -13.72 -6.12 20.96
N ARG A 91 -13.04 -6.93 21.75
CA ARG A 91 -12.02 -6.50 22.70
C ARG A 91 -10.66 -6.39 22.00
N PRO A 92 -9.72 -5.58 22.53
CA PRO A 92 -8.35 -5.56 22.01
C PRO A 92 -7.70 -6.95 21.95
N ASP A 93 -7.96 -7.79 22.95
CA ASP A 93 -7.46 -9.17 23.02
C ASP A 93 -8.09 -10.08 21.95
N ASP A 94 -9.18 -9.67 21.30
CA ASP A 94 -9.75 -10.41 20.17
C ASP A 94 -9.01 -10.09 18.86
N VAL A 95 -8.15 -9.06 18.84
CA VAL A 95 -7.41 -8.60 17.67
C VAL A 95 -5.92 -8.97 17.79
N SER A 96 -5.54 -10.02 17.07
CA SER A 96 -4.17 -10.54 17.02
C SER A 96 -3.16 -9.59 16.36
N ALA A 97 -3.59 -8.84 15.34
CA ALA A 97 -2.72 -7.92 14.63
C ALA A 97 -3.50 -6.72 14.07
N LEU A 98 -2.90 -5.54 14.15
CA LEU A 98 -3.39 -4.29 13.59
C LEU A 98 -2.30 -3.62 12.76
N VAL A 99 -2.57 -3.41 11.48
CA VAL A 99 -1.73 -2.61 10.60
C VAL A 99 -2.36 -1.25 10.38
N VAL A 100 -1.63 -0.17 10.62
CA VAL A 100 -2.09 1.21 10.40
C VAL A 100 -1.22 1.86 9.33
N ALA A 101 -1.80 2.11 8.17
CA ALA A 101 -1.22 2.88 7.09
C ALA A 101 -1.66 4.35 7.24
N THR A 102 -0.72 5.26 7.50
CA THR A 102 -1.01 6.67 7.80
C THR A 102 -0.03 7.61 7.12
N ARG A 103 -0.46 8.84 6.85
CA ARG A 103 0.43 9.93 6.43
C ARG A 103 1.38 10.34 7.55
N GLY A 104 2.55 10.87 7.18
CA GLY A 104 3.43 11.61 8.09
C GLY A 104 4.25 10.74 9.05
N VAL A 105 4.40 9.44 8.76
CA VAL A 105 5.30 8.55 9.50
C VAL A 105 6.38 8.07 8.55
N TRP A 106 7.63 8.46 8.77
CA TRP A 106 8.74 8.16 7.86
C TRP A 106 9.87 7.47 8.60
N THR A 107 10.38 8.11 9.65
CA THR A 107 11.54 7.65 10.40
C THR A 107 11.18 6.49 11.35
N PRO A 108 12.17 5.68 11.77
CA PRO A 108 11.95 4.66 12.81
C PRO A 108 11.34 5.23 14.09
N ALA A 109 11.79 6.42 14.52
CA ALA A 109 11.28 7.10 15.71
C ALA A 109 9.81 7.51 15.57
N GLU A 110 9.42 8.08 14.42
CA GLU A 110 8.03 8.44 14.13
C GLU A 110 7.13 7.21 14.09
N ARG A 111 7.59 6.11 13.47
CA ARG A 111 6.85 4.84 13.45
C ARG A 111 6.70 4.24 14.83
N GLY A 112 7.76 4.24 15.65
CA GLY A 112 7.71 3.78 17.02
C GLY A 112 6.73 4.60 17.86
N ALA A 113 6.80 5.93 17.76
CA ALA A 113 5.87 6.83 18.44
C ALA A 113 4.42 6.63 17.98
N ALA A 114 4.19 6.42 16.68
CA ALA A 114 2.86 6.11 16.16
C ALA A 114 2.36 4.75 16.65
N THR A 115 3.20 3.71 16.61
CA THR A 115 2.88 2.35 17.07
C THR A 115 2.45 2.33 18.54
N ARG A 116 3.16 3.06 19.41
CA ARG A 116 2.81 3.18 20.84
C ARG A 116 1.39 3.72 21.07
N ARG A 117 0.83 4.52 20.16
CA ARG A 117 -0.53 5.07 20.28
C ARG A 117 -1.62 4.01 20.09
N PHE A 118 -1.33 2.93 19.36
CA PHE A 118 -2.30 1.88 19.04
C PHE A 118 -2.09 0.58 19.82
N ARG A 119 -1.04 0.49 20.66
CA ARG A 119 -0.64 -0.73 21.40
C ARG A 119 -1.74 -1.37 22.26
N ARG A 120 -2.80 -0.63 22.59
CA ARG A 120 -3.96 -1.10 23.38
C ARG A 120 -5.14 -1.56 22.52
N LEU A 121 -4.98 -1.65 21.20
CA LEU A 121 -6.06 -2.01 20.26
C LEU A 121 -5.88 -3.39 19.61
N ALA A 122 -4.70 -3.99 19.73
CA ALA A 122 -4.36 -5.32 19.23
C ALA A 122 -3.06 -5.80 19.91
N ASP A 123 -2.83 -7.11 19.90
CA ASP A 123 -1.58 -7.71 20.40
C ASP A 123 -0.34 -7.23 19.67
N ARG A 124 -0.41 -7.22 18.34
CA ARG A 124 0.66 -6.77 17.47
C ARG A 124 0.19 -5.56 16.70
N VAL A 125 0.98 -4.49 16.74
CA VAL A 125 0.69 -3.27 16.00
C VAL A 125 1.86 -2.98 15.09
N HIS A 126 1.55 -2.71 13.83
CA HIS A 126 2.53 -2.24 12.86
C HIS A 126 2.01 -0.97 12.18
N VAL A 127 2.80 0.10 12.25
CA VAL A 127 2.48 1.37 11.61
C VAL A 127 3.44 1.64 10.46
N LEU A 128 2.89 1.96 9.29
CA LEU A 128 3.65 2.29 8.09
C LEU A 128 3.06 3.53 7.39
N PRO A 129 3.83 4.20 6.51
CA PRO A 129 3.30 5.21 5.63
C PRO A 129 2.19 4.65 4.75
N ASP A 130 1.17 5.46 4.49
CA ASP A 130 0.12 5.17 3.50
C ASP A 130 0.70 4.82 2.13
N VAL A 131 1.76 5.51 1.70
CA VAL A 131 2.46 5.22 0.44
C VAL A 131 3.15 3.84 0.43
N GLU A 132 3.59 3.31 1.58
CA GLU A 132 4.13 1.96 1.66
C GLU A 132 3.03 0.91 1.50
N ALA A 133 1.85 1.12 2.10
CA ALA A 133 0.70 0.24 1.89
C ALA A 133 0.26 0.24 0.41
N ALA A 134 0.25 1.43 -0.20
CA ALA A 134 0.00 1.55 -1.63
C ALA A 134 1.06 0.84 -2.48
N TYR A 135 2.33 0.89 -2.06
CA TYR A 135 3.42 0.20 -2.77
C TYR A 135 3.20 -1.30 -2.74
N LEU A 136 2.90 -1.85 -1.55
CA LEU A 136 2.64 -3.28 -1.37
C LEU A 136 1.42 -3.73 -2.19
N GLY A 137 0.34 -2.95 -2.24
CA GLY A 137 -0.81 -3.29 -3.09
C GLY A 137 -0.52 -3.20 -4.59
N ALA A 138 0.40 -2.33 -4.99
CA ALA A 138 0.72 -2.12 -6.40
C ALA A 138 1.75 -3.12 -6.94
N LEU A 139 2.86 -3.33 -6.21
CA LEU A 139 4.02 -4.11 -6.64
C LEU A 139 4.29 -5.33 -5.77
N GLY A 140 3.68 -5.43 -4.58
CA GLY A 140 4.02 -6.45 -3.59
C GLY A 140 5.49 -6.34 -3.20
N ASP A 141 6.17 -7.48 -3.20
CA ASP A 141 7.62 -7.54 -2.93
C ASP A 141 8.51 -7.24 -4.15
N ARG A 142 7.94 -6.93 -5.31
CA ARG A 142 8.72 -6.66 -6.53
C ARG A 142 9.52 -5.37 -6.38
N PRO A 143 10.85 -5.35 -6.59
CA PRO A 143 11.63 -4.12 -6.67
C PRO A 143 11.14 -3.22 -7.80
N GLY A 144 11.09 -1.92 -7.57
CA GLY A 144 10.48 -0.97 -8.49
C GLY A 144 10.06 0.32 -7.82
N VAL A 145 9.30 1.14 -8.54
CA VAL A 145 8.82 2.44 -8.08
C VAL A 145 7.29 2.51 -8.14
N LEU A 146 6.68 2.89 -7.04
CA LEU A 146 5.31 3.41 -7.03
C LEU A 146 5.36 4.93 -7.20
N VAL A 147 4.58 5.49 -8.12
CA VAL A 147 4.22 6.92 -8.10
C VAL A 147 2.78 7.08 -7.62
N LEU A 148 2.59 7.91 -6.59
CA LEU A 148 1.27 8.21 -6.04
C LEU A 148 0.97 9.67 -6.31
N ALA A 149 -0.15 9.94 -7.00
CA ALA A 149 -0.64 11.30 -7.22
C ALA A 149 -2.16 11.39 -6.99
N GLY A 150 -2.53 12.17 -5.98
CA GLY A 150 -3.89 12.56 -5.64
C GLY A 150 -3.89 14.05 -5.34
N THR A 151 -4.41 14.46 -4.17
CA THR A 151 -4.24 15.84 -3.69
C THR A 151 -2.77 16.24 -3.57
N GLY A 152 -1.90 15.32 -3.13
CA GLY A 152 -0.44 15.48 -3.12
C GLY A 152 0.26 14.49 -4.07
N ALA A 153 1.59 14.54 -4.14
CA ALA A 153 2.40 13.69 -5.01
C ALA A 153 3.70 13.21 -4.36
N ILE A 154 4.02 11.93 -4.61
CA ILE A 154 5.20 11.26 -4.05
C ILE A 154 5.58 10.07 -4.95
N ALA A 155 6.88 9.76 -5.04
CA ALA A 155 7.36 8.48 -5.55
C ALA A 155 8.09 7.70 -4.45
N LEU A 156 7.84 6.40 -4.39
CA LEU A 156 8.46 5.48 -3.45
C LEU A 156 9.08 4.31 -4.21
N ALA A 157 10.40 4.15 -4.10
CA ALA A 157 11.15 3.04 -4.64
C ALA A 157 11.40 1.98 -3.57
N ARG A 158 11.47 0.71 -3.98
CA ARG A 158 11.98 -0.40 -3.17
C ARG A 158 12.98 -1.22 -3.97
N ASP A 159 14.08 -1.62 -3.34
CA ASP A 159 15.09 -2.50 -3.95
C ASP A 159 14.89 -3.99 -3.59
N HIS A 160 15.78 -4.86 -4.08
CA HIS A 160 15.77 -6.29 -3.81
C HIS A 160 16.07 -6.65 -2.35
N ARG A 161 16.65 -5.72 -1.58
CA ARG A 161 16.93 -5.89 -0.15
C ARG A 161 15.76 -5.41 0.72
N GLY A 162 14.69 -4.93 0.09
CA GLY A 162 13.51 -4.39 0.76
C GLY A 162 13.69 -2.98 1.32
N ARG A 163 14.77 -2.28 0.96
CA ARG A 163 14.99 -0.89 1.38
C ARG A 163 14.09 0.03 0.57
N PHE A 164 13.53 1.03 1.25
CA PHE A 164 12.73 2.07 0.60
C PHE A 164 13.52 3.36 0.39
N ALA A 165 13.27 4.05 -0.71
CA ALA A 165 13.68 5.44 -0.92
C ALA A 165 12.53 6.27 -1.45
N ARG A 166 12.43 7.51 -0.98
CA ARG A 166 11.36 8.43 -1.30
C ARG A 166 11.88 9.58 -2.16
N ALA A 167 11.05 10.04 -3.09
CA ALA A 167 11.20 11.34 -3.74
C ALA A 167 9.88 12.12 -3.63
N GLY A 168 9.94 13.38 -3.17
CA GLY A 168 8.76 14.23 -2.97
C GLY A 168 7.96 13.90 -1.70
N GLY A 169 6.67 14.26 -1.69
CA GLY A 169 5.80 14.11 -0.53
C GLY A 169 6.10 15.08 0.62
N LEU A 170 6.54 16.30 0.30
CA LEU A 170 6.78 17.39 1.27
C LEU A 170 5.54 18.27 1.48
N GLY A 171 4.41 17.94 0.86
CA GLY A 171 3.20 18.74 0.92
C GLY A 171 3.20 19.92 -0.06
N PRO A 172 2.10 20.68 -0.12
CA PRO A 172 1.85 21.69 -1.14
C PRO A 172 2.73 22.95 -1.06
N LEU A 173 3.39 23.16 0.09
CA LEU A 173 4.27 24.32 0.33
C LEU A 173 5.67 24.10 -0.28
N LEU A 174 6.23 22.91 -0.12
CA LEU A 174 7.62 22.59 -0.50
C LEU A 174 7.70 21.50 -1.59
N GLY A 175 6.56 21.07 -2.14
CA GLY A 175 6.52 20.02 -3.14
C GLY A 175 5.11 19.76 -3.67
N ASP A 176 4.77 18.47 -3.80
CA ASP A 176 3.56 17.99 -4.47
C ASP A 176 3.43 18.44 -5.94
N ASP A 177 4.56 18.74 -6.59
CA ASP A 177 4.59 19.10 -8.01
C ASP A 177 3.99 17.99 -8.88
N GLY A 178 3.08 18.38 -9.76
CA GLY A 178 2.32 17.46 -10.62
C GLY A 178 1.16 16.72 -9.93
N SER A 179 0.89 16.96 -8.64
CA SER A 179 -0.34 16.52 -7.98
C SER A 179 -1.60 17.19 -8.56
N ALA A 180 -2.78 16.69 -8.19
CA ALA A 180 -4.03 17.30 -8.61
C ALA A 180 -4.19 18.72 -8.03
N PHE A 181 -3.75 18.94 -6.79
CA PHE A 181 -3.71 20.29 -6.21
C PHE A 181 -2.82 21.22 -7.03
N TRP A 182 -1.60 20.76 -7.35
CA TRP A 182 -0.65 21.53 -8.14
C TRP A 182 -1.23 21.89 -9.52
N ILE A 183 -1.83 20.93 -10.22
CA ILE A 183 -2.48 21.17 -11.52
C ILE A 183 -3.59 22.22 -11.40
N GLY A 184 -4.46 22.10 -10.40
CA GLY A 184 -5.52 23.08 -10.16
C GLY A 184 -4.97 24.47 -9.84
N ARG A 185 -3.95 24.56 -8.97
CA ARG A 185 -3.29 25.80 -8.58
C ARG A 185 -2.65 26.49 -9.79
N GLU A 186 -1.89 25.74 -10.58
CA GLU A 186 -1.19 26.26 -11.76
C GLU A 186 -2.17 26.70 -12.85
N TRP A 187 -3.26 25.96 -13.03
CA TRP A 187 -4.32 26.35 -13.95
C TRP A 187 -5.00 27.65 -13.53
N LEU A 188 -5.34 27.81 -12.24
CA LEU A 188 -5.91 29.05 -11.71
C LEU A 188 -4.94 30.23 -11.86
N ARG A 189 -3.66 30.04 -11.53
CA ARG A 189 -2.63 31.08 -11.71
C ARG A 189 -2.50 31.51 -13.16
N ALA A 190 -2.40 30.56 -14.08
CA ALA A 190 -2.31 30.85 -15.51
C ALA A 190 -3.58 31.56 -16.04
N ARG A 191 -4.76 31.16 -15.56
CA ARG A 191 -6.03 31.82 -15.89
C ARG A 191 -6.06 33.28 -15.44
N ILE A 192 -5.58 33.59 -14.24
CA ILE A 192 -5.54 34.97 -13.71
C ILE A 192 -4.56 35.83 -14.53
N VAL A 193 -3.38 35.29 -14.85
CA VAL A 193 -2.36 35.99 -15.63
C VAL A 193 -2.85 36.27 -17.05
N GLY A 194 -3.51 35.31 -17.70
CA GLY A 194 -4.00 35.43 -19.07
C GLY A 194 -5.41 36.00 -19.24
N ALA A 195 -6.03 36.55 -18.18
CA ALA A 195 -7.46 36.90 -18.22
C ALA A 195 -7.79 38.24 -18.91
N GLY A 196 -6.82 39.13 -19.11
CA GLY A 196 -7.09 40.48 -19.66
C GLY A 196 -8.24 41.18 -18.91
N ALA A 197 -9.24 41.67 -19.65
CA ALA A 197 -10.45 42.30 -19.09
C ALA A 197 -11.26 41.38 -18.13
N GLY A 198 -11.09 40.06 -18.21
CA GLY A 198 -11.73 39.09 -17.31
C GLY A 198 -11.01 38.86 -15.98
N ARG A 199 -9.93 39.61 -15.68
CA ARG A 199 -9.04 39.37 -14.53
C ARG A 199 -9.76 39.43 -13.18
N GLU A 200 -10.63 40.41 -12.96
CA GLU A 200 -11.36 40.54 -11.69
C GLU A 200 -12.26 39.33 -11.41
N ARG A 201 -12.98 38.85 -12.45
CA ARG A 201 -13.82 37.64 -12.34
C ARG A 201 -12.98 36.40 -12.03
N ALA A 202 -11.81 36.26 -12.66
CA ALA A 202 -10.89 35.16 -12.40
C ALA A 202 -10.31 35.22 -10.98
N LEU A 203 -9.96 36.41 -10.49
CA LEU A 203 -9.44 36.63 -9.14
C LEU A 203 -10.51 36.32 -8.08
N ALA A 204 -11.74 36.79 -8.28
CA ALA A 204 -12.86 36.50 -7.39
C ALA A 204 -13.12 34.98 -7.27
N ALA A 205 -13.11 34.25 -8.39
CA ALA A 205 -13.27 32.80 -8.40
C ALA A 205 -12.12 32.09 -7.64
N ALA A 206 -10.88 32.53 -7.85
CA ALA A 206 -9.72 31.97 -7.15
C ALA A 206 -9.75 32.26 -5.63
N ARG A 207 -10.13 33.49 -5.23
CA ARG A 207 -10.29 33.87 -3.82
C ARG A 207 -11.31 32.99 -3.10
N ARG A 208 -12.47 32.73 -3.71
CA ARG A 208 -13.50 31.82 -3.16
C ARG A 208 -12.96 30.41 -2.87
N LEU A 209 -12.04 29.91 -3.70
CA LEU A 209 -11.39 28.62 -3.49
C LEU A 209 -10.29 28.67 -2.42
N ALA A 210 -9.57 29.78 -2.31
CA ALA A 210 -8.45 29.93 -1.39
C ALA A 210 -8.90 30.01 0.08
N VAL A 211 -10.03 30.68 0.36
CA VAL A 211 -10.55 30.86 1.74
C VAL A 211 -11.51 29.74 2.17
N ALA A 212 -11.79 28.80 1.28
CA ALA A 212 -12.71 27.72 1.54
C ALA A 212 -12.14 26.66 2.51
N PRO A 213 -12.99 25.95 3.27
CA PRO A 213 -12.57 24.79 4.05
C PRO A 213 -11.86 23.74 3.18
N ALA A 214 -10.70 23.29 3.64
CA ALA A 214 -9.80 22.37 2.93
C ALA A 214 -9.49 22.83 1.48
N PRO A 215 -8.85 24.01 1.31
CA PRO A 215 -8.71 24.65 0.00
C PRO A 215 -7.91 23.78 -0.97
N ALA A 216 -6.88 23.08 -0.48
CA ALA A 216 -6.09 22.16 -1.29
C ALA A 216 -6.94 21.03 -1.91
N ALA A 217 -7.89 20.47 -1.16
CA ALA A 217 -8.78 19.43 -1.67
C ALA A 217 -9.77 19.99 -2.70
N ARG A 218 -10.29 21.20 -2.51
CA ARG A 218 -11.19 21.85 -3.48
C ARG A 218 -10.48 22.21 -4.78
N ILE A 219 -9.28 22.77 -4.70
CA ILE A 219 -8.46 23.09 -5.87
C ILE A 219 -8.07 21.80 -6.61
N ALA A 220 -7.73 20.73 -5.88
CA ALA A 220 -7.43 19.43 -6.48
C ALA A 220 -8.60 18.83 -7.29
N ARG A 221 -9.85 19.12 -6.89
CA ARG A 221 -11.06 18.67 -7.62
C ARG A 221 -11.23 19.34 -8.99
N LEU A 222 -10.48 20.38 -9.31
CA LEU A 222 -10.45 20.97 -10.66
C LEU A 222 -9.70 20.08 -11.66
N ALA A 223 -8.79 19.22 -11.18
CA ALA A 223 -7.91 18.47 -12.07
C ALA A 223 -8.63 17.63 -13.13
N PRO A 224 -9.69 16.84 -12.84
CA PRO A 224 -10.38 16.05 -13.86
C PRO A 224 -10.90 16.89 -15.04
N GLU A 225 -11.46 18.06 -14.76
CA GLU A 225 -11.94 19.00 -15.78
C GLU A 225 -10.78 19.61 -16.57
N ILE A 226 -9.67 19.96 -15.92
CA ILE A 226 -8.46 20.46 -16.59
C ILE A 226 -7.88 19.38 -17.51
N LEU A 227 -7.83 18.12 -17.07
CA LEU A 227 -7.40 16.99 -17.89
C LEU A 227 -8.32 16.78 -19.11
N ARG A 228 -9.64 16.95 -18.93
CA ARG A 228 -10.61 16.89 -20.03
C ARG A 228 -10.39 18.01 -21.04
N ARG A 229 -10.22 19.26 -20.59
CA ARG A 229 -9.93 20.42 -21.44
C ARG A 229 -8.62 20.26 -22.22
N ALA A 230 -7.58 19.74 -21.56
CA ALA A 230 -6.31 19.45 -22.22
C ALA A 230 -6.49 18.45 -23.39
N ARG A 231 -7.33 17.41 -23.22
CA ARG A 231 -7.67 16.46 -24.28
C ARG A 231 -8.48 17.11 -25.40
N ALA A 232 -9.35 18.06 -25.08
CA ALA A 232 -10.11 18.85 -26.06
C ALA A 232 -9.27 19.94 -26.77
N GLY A 233 -7.96 20.01 -26.54
CA GLY A 233 -7.07 20.94 -27.24
C GLY A 233 -6.87 22.30 -26.56
N ASP A 234 -7.44 22.54 -25.38
CA ASP A 234 -7.20 23.80 -24.64
C ASP A 234 -5.71 24.00 -24.35
N ARG A 235 -5.12 25.07 -24.90
CA ARG A 235 -3.67 25.30 -24.87
C ARG A 235 -3.14 25.44 -23.44
N LEU A 236 -3.83 26.22 -22.61
CA LEU A 236 -3.43 26.47 -21.22
C LEU A 236 -3.47 25.16 -20.41
N SER A 237 -4.57 24.41 -20.49
CA SER A 237 -4.69 23.12 -19.80
C SER A 237 -3.65 22.10 -20.28
N ARG A 238 -3.38 22.03 -21.59
CA ARG A 238 -2.31 21.17 -22.14
C ARG A 238 -0.95 21.50 -21.54
N GLN A 239 -0.59 22.78 -21.44
CA GLN A 239 0.68 23.21 -20.86
C GLN A 239 0.79 22.83 -19.38
N VAL A 240 -0.25 23.09 -18.58
CA VAL A 240 -0.28 22.74 -17.15
C VAL A 240 -0.16 21.23 -16.96
N VAL A 241 -0.95 20.44 -17.72
CA VAL A 241 -0.91 18.98 -17.66
C VAL A 241 0.46 18.44 -18.04
N ALA A 242 1.08 18.95 -19.11
CA ALA A 242 2.40 18.51 -19.54
C ALA A 242 3.50 18.80 -18.49
N ARG A 243 3.44 19.97 -17.83
CA ARG A 243 4.35 20.28 -16.71
C ARG A 243 4.13 19.35 -15.52
N GLY A 244 2.87 19.06 -15.18
CA GLY A 244 2.55 18.11 -14.12
C GLY A 244 3.05 16.69 -14.39
N GLN A 245 2.91 16.21 -15.63
CA GLN A 245 3.48 14.92 -16.07
C GLN A 245 5.01 14.91 -15.98
N ALA A 246 5.66 16.03 -16.34
CA ALA A 246 7.11 16.17 -16.25
C ALA A 246 7.61 16.12 -14.80
N ALA A 247 6.91 16.79 -13.88
CA ALA A 247 7.22 16.77 -12.45
C ALA A 247 7.10 15.37 -11.85
N LEU A 248 5.99 14.66 -12.09
CA LEU A 248 5.82 13.29 -11.61
C LEU A 248 6.86 12.33 -12.24
N GLY A 249 7.18 12.52 -13.53
CA GLY A 249 8.23 11.78 -14.20
C GLY A 249 9.60 11.99 -13.54
N ALA A 250 9.91 13.22 -13.10
CA ALA A 250 11.13 13.51 -12.36
C ALA A 250 11.18 12.80 -11.00
N LEU A 251 10.06 12.75 -10.27
CA LEU A 251 9.97 12.00 -9.00
C LEU A 251 10.25 10.50 -9.19
N VAL A 252 9.68 9.90 -10.24
CA VAL A 252 9.93 8.48 -10.57
C VAL A 252 11.41 8.22 -10.81
N VAL A 253 12.07 9.08 -11.60
CA VAL A 253 13.51 8.94 -11.89
C VAL A 253 14.36 9.14 -10.64
N ALA A 254 14.05 10.16 -9.83
CA ALA A 254 14.76 10.43 -8.59
C ALA A 254 14.69 9.24 -7.61
N ALA A 255 13.49 8.68 -7.40
CA ALA A 255 13.30 7.52 -6.54
C ALA A 255 14.05 6.27 -7.06
N ALA A 256 13.99 6.00 -8.37
CA ALA A 256 14.72 4.89 -8.97
C ALA A 256 16.24 5.02 -8.82
N ARG A 257 16.78 6.23 -9.03
CA ARG A 257 18.22 6.52 -8.92
C ARG A 257 18.72 6.44 -7.47
N ALA A 258 17.91 6.88 -6.50
CA ALA A 258 18.26 6.82 -5.08
C ALA A 258 18.61 5.41 -4.60
N LEU A 259 17.99 4.37 -5.19
CA LEU A 259 18.30 2.96 -4.90
C LEU A 259 19.09 2.26 -6.00
N ARG A 260 19.53 2.98 -7.04
CA ARG A 260 20.24 2.43 -8.21
C ARG A 260 19.51 1.21 -8.81
N LEU A 261 18.19 1.31 -8.98
CA LEU A 261 17.39 0.19 -9.47
C LEU A 261 17.81 -0.25 -10.88
N THR A 262 17.97 -1.56 -11.07
CA THR A 262 18.35 -2.15 -12.36
C THR A 262 17.22 -2.00 -13.38
N PRO A 263 17.47 -1.43 -14.57
CA PRO A 263 16.45 -1.35 -15.62
C PRO A 263 16.19 -2.70 -16.33
N PRO A 264 14.98 -2.92 -16.90
CA PRO A 264 13.84 -2.02 -16.89
C PRO A 264 13.19 -1.95 -15.50
N VAL A 265 13.05 -0.74 -14.98
CA VAL A 265 12.48 -0.51 -13.65
C VAL A 265 10.98 -0.76 -13.68
N ALA A 266 10.51 -1.68 -12.85
CA ALA A 266 9.07 -1.88 -12.67
C ALA A 266 8.47 -0.60 -12.07
N VAL A 267 7.43 -0.07 -12.70
CA VAL A 267 6.71 1.09 -12.18
C VAL A 267 5.23 0.77 -12.01
N SER A 268 4.62 1.27 -10.95
CA SER A 268 3.17 1.21 -10.78
C SER A 268 2.66 2.55 -10.25
N TRP A 269 1.34 2.68 -10.09
CA TRP A 269 0.71 3.95 -9.73
C TRP A 269 -0.33 3.81 -8.62
N ALA A 270 -0.57 4.90 -7.91
CA ALA A 270 -1.69 5.04 -6.98
C ALA A 270 -2.25 6.47 -7.00
N GLY A 271 -3.46 6.64 -6.47
CA GLY A 271 -4.10 7.95 -6.39
C GLY A 271 -4.94 8.29 -7.63
N GLY A 272 -5.99 9.09 -7.40
CA GLY A 272 -7.06 9.34 -8.38
C GLY A 272 -6.60 10.04 -9.66
N LEU A 273 -5.53 10.84 -9.61
CA LEU A 273 -5.03 11.54 -10.80
C LEU A 273 -4.42 10.56 -11.82
N LEU A 274 -3.78 9.49 -11.34
CA LEU A 274 -3.12 8.50 -12.18
C LEU A 274 -4.07 7.41 -12.69
N VAL A 275 -5.37 7.46 -12.34
CA VAL A 275 -6.41 6.62 -12.95
C VAL A 275 -6.56 6.98 -14.43
N ASP A 276 -6.48 8.28 -14.78
CA ASP A 276 -6.54 8.75 -16.16
C ASP A 276 -5.36 8.16 -16.99
N PRO A 277 -5.63 7.33 -18.01
CA PRO A 277 -4.59 6.63 -18.75
C PRO A 277 -3.74 7.56 -19.60
N VAL A 278 -4.30 8.67 -20.10
CA VAL A 278 -3.58 9.64 -20.93
C VAL A 278 -2.61 10.43 -20.07
N PHE A 279 -3.07 10.88 -18.91
CA PHE A 279 -2.23 11.56 -17.93
C PHE A 279 -1.07 10.66 -17.50
N ARG A 280 -1.39 9.42 -17.10
CA ARG A 280 -0.42 8.40 -16.69
C ARG A 280 0.59 8.07 -17.80
N ALA A 281 0.16 7.91 -19.04
CA ALA A 281 1.06 7.65 -20.16
C ALA A 281 2.06 8.80 -20.39
N GLY A 282 1.64 10.06 -20.18
CA GLY A 282 2.55 11.19 -20.26
C GLY A 282 3.59 11.24 -19.14
N VAL A 283 3.26 10.78 -17.92
CA VAL A 283 4.24 10.60 -16.84
C VAL A 283 5.31 9.58 -17.25
N TRP A 284 4.91 8.44 -17.82
CA TRP A 284 5.84 7.43 -18.33
C TRP A 284 6.73 7.97 -19.44
N ARG A 285 6.16 8.72 -20.38
CA ARG A 285 6.92 9.38 -21.45
C ARG A 285 7.93 10.38 -20.86
N ALA A 286 7.53 11.16 -19.87
CA ALA A 286 8.40 12.14 -19.21
C ALA A 286 9.57 11.49 -18.45
N ALA A 287 9.35 10.34 -17.80
CA ALA A 287 10.40 9.57 -17.16
C ALA A 287 11.35 8.91 -18.19
N ARG A 288 10.82 8.38 -19.30
CA ARG A 288 11.63 7.82 -20.40
C ARG A 288 12.53 8.87 -21.05
N ARG A 289 12.02 10.08 -21.30
CA ARG A 289 12.82 11.21 -21.81
C ARG A 289 13.97 11.62 -20.86
N ARG A 290 13.90 11.24 -19.59
CA ARG A 290 14.96 11.45 -18.58
C ARG A 290 15.90 10.24 -18.47
N GLY A 291 15.86 9.31 -19.42
CA GLY A 291 16.75 8.15 -19.50
C GLY A 291 16.31 6.92 -18.71
N LEU A 292 15.12 6.91 -18.10
CA LEU A 292 14.67 5.73 -17.34
C LEU A 292 13.98 4.71 -18.25
N ARG A 293 14.64 3.57 -18.47
CA ARG A 293 13.98 2.38 -19.04
C ARG A 293 13.04 1.79 -17.98
N LEU A 294 11.74 1.89 -18.22
CA LEU A 294 10.69 1.47 -17.27
C LEU A 294 9.68 0.51 -17.91
N ARG A 295 9.08 -0.32 -17.07
CA ARG A 295 7.97 -1.22 -17.41
C ARG A 295 6.79 -0.98 -16.46
N PRO A 296 5.66 -0.42 -16.93
CA PRO A 296 4.48 -0.22 -16.09
C PRO A 296 3.77 -1.54 -15.75
N TYR A 297 3.25 -1.63 -14.53
CA TYR A 297 2.40 -2.70 -14.04
C TYR A 297 1.14 -2.10 -13.40
N PRO A 298 -0.06 -2.62 -13.71
CA PRO A 298 -1.26 -2.21 -12.99
C PRO A 298 -1.15 -2.57 -11.50
N PRO A 299 -1.75 -1.77 -10.61
CA PRO A 299 -1.86 -2.12 -9.21
C PRO A 299 -2.62 -3.45 -9.06
N ARG A 300 -2.16 -4.34 -8.18
CA ARG A 300 -2.75 -5.67 -8.01
C ARG A 300 -3.96 -5.64 -7.09
N GLU A 301 -3.88 -4.86 -6.03
CA GLU A 301 -4.90 -4.76 -5.00
C GLU A 301 -4.93 -3.36 -4.36
N PRO A 302 -6.04 -2.97 -3.72
CA PRO A 302 -6.12 -1.73 -2.97
C PRO A 302 -5.11 -1.69 -1.80
N PRO A 303 -4.61 -0.49 -1.41
CA PRO A 303 -3.68 -0.35 -0.27
C PRO A 303 -4.19 -0.98 1.03
N LEU A 304 -5.49 -0.85 1.32
CA LEU A 304 -6.12 -1.42 2.50
C LEU A 304 -6.08 -2.96 2.51
N ALA A 305 -6.21 -3.59 1.33
CA ALA A 305 -6.14 -5.04 1.19
C ALA A 305 -4.70 -5.53 1.42
N ALA A 306 -3.69 -4.84 0.87
CA ALA A 306 -2.29 -5.15 1.11
C ALA A 306 -1.90 -4.98 2.59
N ALA A 307 -2.39 -3.93 3.25
CA ALA A 307 -2.22 -3.72 4.68
C ALA A 307 -2.88 -4.84 5.51
N LEU A 308 -4.05 -5.33 5.08
CA LEU A 308 -4.74 -6.44 5.72
C LEU A 308 -3.99 -7.76 5.55
N ALA A 309 -3.46 -8.04 4.36
CA ALA A 309 -2.61 -9.19 4.12
C ALA A 309 -1.34 -9.15 4.99
N LEU A 310 -0.78 -7.96 5.23
CA LEU A 310 0.31 -7.77 6.18
C LEU A 310 -0.14 -8.07 7.62
N ALA A 311 -1.32 -7.61 8.02
CA ALA A 311 -1.88 -7.88 9.35
C ALA A 311 -2.07 -9.39 9.58
N ALA A 312 -2.62 -10.11 8.59
CA ALA A 312 -2.77 -11.56 8.64
C ALA A 312 -1.41 -12.27 8.81
N ARG A 313 -0.37 -11.88 8.07
CA ARG A 313 0.98 -12.45 8.23
C ARG A 313 1.56 -12.21 9.63
N LEU A 314 1.32 -11.04 10.22
CA LEU A 314 1.74 -10.72 11.58
C LEU A 314 0.98 -11.54 12.63
N ALA A 315 -0.31 -11.79 12.40
CA ALA A 315 -1.15 -12.60 13.27
C ALA A 315 -0.66 -14.06 13.36
N HIS A 316 -0.16 -14.62 12.25
CA HIS A 316 0.28 -16.02 12.16
C HIS A 316 1.74 -16.27 12.57
N ARG A 317 2.50 -15.25 12.97
CA ARG A 317 3.87 -15.46 13.47
C ARG A 317 3.85 -16.09 14.87
N PRO A 318 4.83 -16.95 15.22
CA PRO A 318 5.10 -17.30 16.61
C PRO A 318 5.34 -16.02 17.44
N ARG A 319 5.00 -16.02 18.73
CA ARG A 319 5.39 -14.92 19.63
C ARG A 319 6.87 -15.09 19.94
N ASP A 320 7.69 -14.14 19.54
CA ASP A 320 9.11 -14.08 19.95
C ASP A 320 9.21 -13.12 21.16
N PRO A 321 9.84 -13.50 22.29
CA PRO A 321 9.95 -12.63 23.47
C PRO A 321 10.61 -11.25 23.21
N GLY A 322 11.38 -11.11 22.12
CA GLY A 322 12.10 -9.89 21.75
C GLY A 322 11.36 -8.84 20.88
N ASP A 323 10.13 -9.12 20.44
CA ASP A 323 9.39 -8.24 19.50
C ASP A 323 8.92 -6.89 20.10
N ARG A 324 9.20 -6.62 21.38
CA ARG A 324 8.80 -5.37 22.06
C ARG A 324 9.62 -4.14 21.63
N GLU A 325 10.78 -4.28 20.99
CA GLU A 325 11.74 -3.16 20.89
C GLU A 325 12.13 -2.67 19.49
N THR A 326 12.12 -3.47 18.42
CA THR A 326 13.02 -3.14 17.30
C THR A 326 12.43 -2.51 16.04
N GLY A 327 11.12 -2.28 15.93
CA GLY A 327 10.53 -1.47 14.83
C GLY A 327 10.97 -1.82 13.39
N ARG A 328 11.61 -2.97 13.18
CA ARG A 328 12.21 -3.37 11.91
C ARG A 328 11.12 -3.93 11.03
N VAL A 329 11.08 -3.43 9.79
CA VAL A 329 10.36 -4.12 8.72
C VAL A 329 11.01 -5.50 8.56
N PRO A 330 10.25 -6.61 8.67
CA PRO A 330 10.84 -7.93 8.52
C PRO A 330 11.38 -8.12 7.10
N ALA A 331 12.55 -8.77 7.00
CA ALA A 331 13.08 -9.24 5.74
C ALA A 331 12.13 -10.27 5.10
N PRO A 332 12.02 -10.31 3.76
CA PRO A 332 11.20 -11.30 3.08
C PRO A 332 11.73 -12.72 3.33
N ILE A 333 10.83 -13.66 3.62
CA ILE A 333 11.14 -15.09 3.63
C ILE A 333 11.38 -15.49 2.17
N PRO A 334 12.54 -16.08 1.80
CA PRO A 334 12.75 -16.56 0.45
C PRO A 334 11.72 -17.65 0.14
N ARG A 335 10.93 -17.47 -0.93
CA ARG A 335 10.10 -18.55 -1.46
C ARG A 335 11.05 -19.63 -1.98
N ARG A 336 10.88 -20.88 -1.51
CA ARG A 336 11.48 -22.05 -2.16
C ARG A 336 10.98 -22.09 -3.60
N THR A 337 11.77 -21.59 -4.54
CA THR A 337 11.55 -21.84 -5.96
C THR A 337 11.86 -23.31 -6.22
N ALA A 338 10.88 -24.03 -6.75
CA ALA A 338 11.04 -25.39 -7.22
C ALA A 338 12.29 -25.50 -8.10
N ALA A 339 13.22 -26.35 -7.70
CA ALA A 339 14.42 -26.66 -8.46
C ALA A 339 14.01 -27.32 -9.78
N ARG A 340 14.06 -26.56 -10.88
CA ARG A 340 14.11 -27.15 -12.22
C ARG A 340 15.47 -27.81 -12.37
N ARG A 341 15.51 -29.14 -12.26
CA ARG A 341 16.63 -29.97 -12.72
C ARG A 341 16.86 -29.67 -14.20
N ARG A 342 17.95 -28.98 -14.54
CA ARG A 342 18.51 -28.99 -15.91
C ARG A 342 19.54 -30.11 -15.95
N THR A 343 19.26 -31.10 -16.78
CA THR A 343 20.18 -32.15 -17.20
C THR A 343 21.39 -31.53 -17.89
N ALA A 344 22.59 -31.94 -17.47
CA ALA A 344 23.85 -31.54 -18.07
C ALA A 344 24.03 -32.25 -19.42
N ARG A 345 24.18 -31.48 -20.51
CA ARG A 345 24.83 -31.94 -21.74
C ARG A 345 26.27 -31.45 -21.70
N ARG A 346 27.21 -32.41 -21.62
CA ARG A 346 28.65 -32.19 -21.83
C ARG A 346 28.88 -31.77 -23.29
N SER A 347 29.61 -30.68 -23.50
CA SER A 347 30.29 -30.38 -24.76
C SER A 347 31.79 -30.35 -24.50
N ALA A 348 32.52 -31.26 -25.12
CA ALA A 348 33.97 -31.32 -25.12
C ALA A 348 34.54 -30.20 -26.01
N ALA A 349 35.62 -29.57 -25.54
CA ALA A 349 36.48 -28.69 -26.33
C ALA A 349 37.62 -29.51 -26.96
N PRO A 350 38.16 -29.15 -28.14
CA PRO A 350 39.43 -29.68 -28.60
C PRO A 350 40.60 -28.76 -28.20
N ALA A 351 41.70 -29.41 -27.83
CA ALA A 351 42.95 -28.83 -27.39
C ALA A 351 43.82 -28.31 -28.55
N ALA A 352 44.65 -27.33 -28.21
CA ALA A 352 45.65 -26.70 -29.06
C ALA A 352 46.83 -27.62 -29.41
N ARG A 353 47.43 -27.39 -30.59
CA ARG A 353 48.83 -27.71 -30.93
C ARG A 353 49.45 -26.47 -31.59
N GLY A 354 50.60 -26.02 -31.11
CA GLY A 354 51.49 -25.07 -31.79
C GLY A 354 52.62 -25.81 -32.53
N PRO A 355 53.78 -25.18 -32.78
CA PRO A 355 53.98 -23.98 -33.61
C PRO A 355 55.14 -24.16 -34.64
N ALA A 356 55.14 -23.36 -35.72
CA ALA A 356 56.28 -22.98 -36.59
C ALA A 356 55.70 -22.18 -37.77
N GLY A 357 56.25 -21.11 -38.33
CA GLY A 357 57.46 -20.35 -38.12
C GLY A 357 57.57 -19.33 -39.27
N ALA A 358 58.33 -18.26 -39.03
CA ALA A 358 59.08 -17.48 -40.02
C ALA A 358 58.39 -16.45 -40.95
N ARG A 359 58.91 -15.21 -40.82
CA ARG A 359 59.14 -14.16 -41.86
C ARG A 359 57.88 -13.47 -42.40
N GLY A 360 57.79 -12.14 -42.47
CA GLY A 360 58.72 -11.06 -42.19
C GLY A 360 58.17 -9.73 -42.71
N ARG A 361 58.92 -8.65 -42.44
CA ARG A 361 58.89 -7.32 -43.08
C ARG A 361 57.66 -6.45 -42.73
N SER A 362 57.91 -5.31 -42.07
CA SER A 362 58.06 -3.98 -42.71
C SER A 362 56.68 -3.45 -43.13
N THR A 363 56.13 -2.31 -42.71
CA THR A 363 56.73 -1.01 -42.35
C THR A 363 55.60 -0.10 -41.89
N SER A 364 55.92 0.79 -40.94
CA SER A 364 55.66 2.24 -41.01
C SER A 364 54.25 2.82 -40.73
N ARG A 365 54.28 3.66 -39.69
CA ARG A 365 53.68 5.01 -39.53
C ARG A 365 52.15 5.17 -39.42
N ALA A 366 51.80 5.75 -38.28
CA ALA A 366 50.65 6.59 -37.94
C ALA A 366 50.57 7.89 -38.81
N PRO A 367 49.82 8.93 -38.42
CA PRO A 367 48.38 9.10 -38.11
C PRO A 367 47.75 10.28 -38.89
N THR A 368 46.41 10.47 -38.83
CA THR A 368 45.65 11.76 -38.80
C THR A 368 44.14 11.44 -38.91
N ALA A 369 43.29 11.80 -37.94
CA ALA A 369 42.63 13.10 -37.73
C ALA A 369 41.73 13.55 -38.90
N PHE A 370 40.42 13.32 -38.77
CA PHE A 370 39.32 14.29 -38.91
C PHE A 370 38.10 13.80 -38.14
#